data_AF-A0A7C3HLY3-F1
#
_entry.id   AF-A0A7C3HLY3-F1
#
_cell.length_a   1.000
_cell.length_b   1.000
_cell.length_c   1.000
_cell.angle_alpha   90.00
_cell.angle_beta   90.00
_cell.angle_gamma   90.00
#
_symmetry.space_group_name_H-M   'P 1'
#
loop_
_entity.id
_entity.type
_entity.pdbx_description
1 polymer ?
#
loop_
_entity_poly.entity_id
_entity_poly.type
_entity_poly.pdbx_seq_one_letter_code
_entity_poly.pdbx_strand_id
1 'polypeptide(L)'
;MPPAKKHDLPLPFIGVRMRENRTPTGRRTSTPAKHAALYFAYGRDKAARLEGRQRGEWLGPDGRIQSHDKVMAWAKQNALNHRYTFEAILSVPQGQLTPEQFGRAMQTGSEIGDWRLMAHRDTKHAHAHVLFFRDKRLDKQTFLSWQTAVRAELARLEQQQIKARAARQEMALDADGATRLSRAKSREASLGW
;
A
#
# COMPACT_ATOMS: atom_id res chain seq x y z
N MET A 1 15.10 -8.82 37.59
CA MET A 1 14.28 -9.01 36.37
C MET A 1 15.00 -8.35 35.21
N PRO A 2 15.33 -9.07 34.12
CA PRO A 2 15.92 -8.45 32.94
C PRO A 2 14.89 -7.51 32.28
N PRO A 3 15.32 -6.36 31.73
CA PRO A 3 14.41 -5.47 31.02
C PRO A 3 13.82 -6.19 29.80
N ALA A 4 12.50 -6.06 29.62
CA ALA A 4 11.81 -6.56 28.44
C ALA A 4 12.53 -6.05 27.18
N LYS A 5 12.99 -6.98 26.33
CA LYS A 5 13.50 -6.63 24.99
C LYS A 5 12.45 -5.76 24.32
N LYS A 6 12.80 -4.54 23.91
CA LYS A 6 12.01 -3.80 22.92
C LYS A 6 11.76 -4.79 21.79
N HIS A 7 10.51 -5.18 21.59
CA HIS A 7 10.14 -5.92 20.39
C HIS A 7 10.45 -4.99 19.23
N ASP A 8 11.62 -5.14 18.61
CA ASP A 8 11.92 -4.51 17.34
C ASP A 8 10.89 -5.06 16.36
N LEU A 9 9.83 -4.30 16.16
CA LEU A 9 8.83 -4.61 15.15
C LEU A 9 9.59 -4.72 13.82
N PRO A 10 9.37 -5.78 13.04
CA PRO A 10 10.04 -5.94 11.76
C PRO A 10 9.82 -4.67 10.93
N LEU A 11 10.88 -4.15 10.31
CA LEU A 11 10.76 -2.90 9.56
C LEU A 11 9.93 -3.11 8.27
N PRO A 12 9.22 -2.06 7.79
CA PRO A 12 8.55 -2.13 6.50
C PRO A 12 9.52 -2.51 5.37
N PHE A 13 9.04 -3.38 4.49
CA PHE A 13 9.79 -3.88 3.35
C PHE A 13 9.56 -3.01 2.11
N ILE A 14 10.65 -2.70 1.40
CA ILE A 14 10.61 -1.98 0.12
C ILE A 14 11.50 -2.75 -0.87
N GLY A 15 10.88 -3.35 -1.88
CA GLY A 15 11.58 -4.02 -2.98
C GLY A 15 11.33 -3.28 -4.29
N VAL A 16 12.37 -3.12 -5.12
CA VAL A 16 12.24 -2.51 -6.46
C VAL A 16 12.84 -3.45 -7.50
N ARG A 17 12.11 -3.68 -8.58
CA ARG A 17 12.54 -4.42 -9.76
C ARG A 17 12.46 -3.52 -10.98
N MET A 18 13.28 -3.80 -11.99
CA MET A 18 13.23 -3.09 -13.27
C MET A 18 13.09 -4.08 -14.41
N ARG A 19 12.42 -3.64 -15.47
CA ARG A 19 12.33 -4.35 -16.76
C ARG A 19 12.57 -3.36 -17.89
N GLU A 20 13.32 -3.77 -18.89
CA GLU A 20 13.55 -2.95 -20.07
C GLU A 20 12.31 -2.94 -20.98
N ASN A 21 11.96 -1.76 -21.48
CA ASN A 21 10.84 -1.53 -22.39
C ASN A 21 11.23 -1.80 -23.84
N ARG A 22 11.91 -2.93 -24.05
CA ARG A 22 12.30 -3.41 -25.38
C ARG A 22 11.93 -4.86 -25.58
N THR A 23 11.57 -5.20 -26.81
CA THR A 23 11.49 -6.59 -27.26
C THR A 23 12.89 -7.21 -27.30
N PRO A 24 13.01 -8.55 -27.41
CA PRO A 24 14.31 -9.20 -27.67
C PRO A 24 15.02 -8.65 -28.92
N THR A 25 14.25 -8.18 -29.91
CA THR A 25 14.75 -7.54 -31.14
C THR A 25 15.07 -6.04 -30.98
N GLY A 26 14.98 -5.49 -29.76
CA GLY A 26 15.32 -4.10 -29.45
C GLY A 26 14.23 -3.08 -29.76
N ARG A 27 13.06 -3.45 -30.28
CA ARG A 27 11.95 -2.50 -30.53
C ARG A 27 11.33 -2.03 -29.22
N ARG A 28 10.95 -0.75 -29.13
CA ARG A 28 10.25 -0.22 -27.94
C ARG A 28 8.93 -0.96 -27.71
N THR A 29 8.58 -1.23 -26.46
CA THR A 29 7.35 -1.92 -26.10
C THR A 29 6.79 -1.47 -24.76
N SER A 30 5.46 -1.50 -24.64
CA SER A 30 4.75 -1.27 -23.38
C SER A 30 4.38 -2.56 -22.63
N THR A 31 4.75 -3.73 -23.17
CA THR A 31 4.31 -5.03 -22.61
C THR A 31 4.63 -5.21 -21.13
N PRO A 32 5.86 -4.91 -20.64
CA PRO A 32 6.17 -5.04 -19.22
C PRO A 32 5.25 -4.19 -18.34
N ALA A 33 5.05 -2.92 -18.72
CA ALA A 33 4.22 -1.98 -17.98
C ALA A 33 2.74 -2.38 -17.93
N LYS A 34 2.18 -2.77 -19.08
CA LYS A 34 0.79 -3.25 -19.15
C LYS A 34 0.59 -4.52 -18.33
N HIS A 35 1.55 -5.44 -18.40
CA HIS A 35 1.47 -6.67 -17.63
C HIS A 35 1.55 -6.40 -16.12
N ALA A 36 2.43 -5.50 -15.69
CA ALA A 36 2.50 -5.06 -14.29
C ALA A 36 1.19 -4.41 -13.84
N ALA A 37 0.66 -3.44 -14.59
CA ALA A 37 -0.60 -2.77 -14.24
C ALA A 37 -1.80 -3.74 -14.16
N LEU A 38 -1.91 -4.68 -15.11
CA LEU A 38 -2.93 -5.72 -15.07
C LEU A 38 -2.76 -6.65 -13.86
N TYR A 39 -1.52 -7.05 -13.57
CA TYR A 39 -1.22 -7.92 -12.44
C TYR A 39 -1.52 -7.23 -11.10
N PHE A 40 -1.24 -5.94 -10.97
CA PHE A 40 -1.57 -5.19 -9.76
C PHE A 40 -3.09 -5.15 -9.59
N ALA A 41 -3.83 -4.77 -10.65
CA ALA A 41 -5.29 -4.66 -10.63
C ALA A 41 -6.03 -5.97 -10.32
N TYR A 42 -5.61 -7.08 -10.93
CA TYR A 42 -6.40 -8.32 -10.94
C TYR A 42 -5.67 -9.54 -10.37
N GLY A 43 -4.38 -9.42 -10.05
CA GLY A 43 -3.56 -10.57 -9.68
C GLY A 43 -3.47 -11.61 -10.80
N ARG A 44 -3.67 -12.88 -10.46
CA ARG A 44 -3.72 -14.00 -11.43
C ARG A 44 -5.15 -14.38 -11.82
N ASP A 45 -6.16 -13.71 -11.28
CA ASP A 45 -7.57 -14.05 -11.50
C ASP A 45 -8.05 -13.52 -12.85
N LYS A 46 -8.17 -14.43 -13.81
CA LYS A 46 -8.66 -14.10 -15.17
C LYS A 46 -10.16 -13.76 -15.16
N ALA A 47 -10.96 -14.36 -14.28
CA ALA A 47 -12.39 -14.10 -14.20
C ALA A 47 -12.63 -12.69 -13.66
N ALA A 48 -11.96 -12.32 -12.57
CA ALA A 48 -12.01 -10.96 -12.03
C ALA A 48 -11.63 -9.90 -13.08
N ARG A 49 -10.63 -10.20 -13.92
CA ARG A 49 -10.25 -9.32 -15.03
C ARG A 49 -11.35 -9.17 -16.08
N LEU A 50 -12.02 -10.25 -16.48
CA LEU A 50 -13.11 -10.21 -17.46
C LEU A 50 -14.33 -9.45 -16.92
N GLU A 51 -14.57 -9.55 -15.61
CA GLU A 51 -15.64 -8.84 -14.90
C GLU A 51 -15.27 -7.41 -14.50
N GLY A 52 -14.02 -6.98 -14.72
CA GLY A 52 -13.54 -5.64 -14.31
C GLY A 52 -13.40 -5.45 -12.79
N ARG A 53 -13.42 -6.53 -12.01
CA ARG A 53 -13.36 -6.51 -10.55
C ARG A 53 -11.92 -6.38 -10.05
N GLN A 54 -11.51 -5.15 -9.78
CA GLN A 54 -10.18 -4.82 -9.29
C GLN A 54 -10.01 -5.13 -7.79
N ARG A 55 -8.76 -5.38 -7.37
CA ARG A 55 -8.40 -5.66 -5.96
C ARG A 55 -8.20 -4.41 -5.10
N GLY A 56 -8.22 -3.23 -5.73
CA GLY A 56 -8.05 -1.95 -5.07
C GLY A 56 -8.23 -0.79 -6.04
N GLU A 57 -7.92 0.40 -5.56
CA GLU A 57 -7.96 1.63 -6.34
C GLU A 57 -6.56 2.05 -6.77
N TRP A 58 -6.47 2.71 -7.92
CA TRP A 58 -5.23 3.33 -8.36
C TRP A 58 -5.11 4.74 -7.77
N LEU A 59 -3.97 5.06 -7.19
CA LEU A 59 -3.63 6.40 -6.74
C LEU A 59 -2.48 6.99 -7.57
N GLY A 60 -2.58 8.27 -7.88
CA GLY A 60 -1.49 9.09 -8.41
C GLY A 60 -0.70 9.83 -7.32
N PRO A 61 0.38 10.54 -7.70
CA PRO A 61 1.20 11.32 -6.77
C PRO A 61 0.46 12.48 -6.12
N ASP A 62 -0.61 12.96 -6.74
CA ASP A 62 -1.51 13.99 -6.23
C ASP A 62 -2.56 13.45 -5.24
N GLY A 63 -2.51 12.15 -4.93
CA GLY A 63 -3.48 11.48 -4.06
C GLY A 63 -4.84 11.25 -4.70
N ARG A 64 -5.02 11.56 -6.00
CA ARG A 64 -6.30 11.34 -6.68
C ARG A 64 -6.42 9.91 -7.17
N ILE A 65 -7.64 9.38 -7.04
CA ILE A 65 -8.00 8.07 -7.61
C ILE A 65 -7.98 8.16 -9.13
N GLN A 66 -7.39 7.15 -9.77
CA GLN A 66 -7.28 7.01 -11.21
C GLN A 66 -8.10 5.80 -11.67
N SER A 67 -8.77 5.91 -12.81
CA SER A 67 -9.40 4.73 -13.41
C SER A 67 -8.34 3.79 -13.99
N HIS A 68 -8.65 2.50 -14.03
CA HIS A 68 -7.73 1.51 -14.60
C HIS A 68 -7.36 1.82 -16.05
N ASP A 69 -8.34 2.24 -16.86
CA ASP A 69 -8.09 2.60 -18.27
C ASP A 69 -7.13 3.78 -18.41
N LYS A 70 -7.26 4.80 -17.54
CA LYS A 70 -6.32 5.92 -17.49
C LYS A 70 -4.92 5.46 -17.11
N VAL A 71 -4.80 4.55 -16.15
CA VAL A 71 -3.50 3.96 -15.76
C VAL A 71 -2.92 3.13 -16.90
N MET A 72 -3.73 2.35 -17.62
CA MET A 72 -3.27 1.56 -18.77
C MET A 72 -2.79 2.44 -19.93
N ALA A 73 -3.49 3.53 -20.22
CA ALA A 73 -3.07 4.51 -21.22
C ALA A 73 -1.77 5.22 -20.81
N TRP A 74 -1.70 5.70 -19.56
CA TRP A 74 -0.51 6.31 -18.97
C TRP A 74 0.69 5.37 -18.99
N ALA A 75 0.51 4.11 -18.59
CA ALA A 75 1.57 3.10 -18.58
C ALA A 75 2.06 2.78 -19.99
N LYS A 76 1.15 2.71 -20.98
CA LYS A 76 1.51 2.54 -22.39
C LYS A 76 2.38 3.70 -22.86
N GLN A 77 1.94 4.93 -22.66
CA GLN A 77 2.65 6.13 -23.12
C GLN A 77 4.04 6.22 -22.48
N ASN A 78 4.13 6.10 -21.16
CA ASN A 78 5.39 6.23 -20.45
C ASN A 78 6.37 5.10 -20.78
N ALA A 79 5.90 3.86 -20.94
CA ALA A 79 6.78 2.76 -21.32
C ALA A 79 7.40 2.94 -22.70
N LEU A 80 6.70 3.59 -23.64
CA LEU A 80 7.25 3.89 -24.97
C LEU A 80 8.22 5.09 -24.96
N ASN A 81 8.17 5.92 -23.92
CA ASN A 81 9.01 7.10 -23.78
C ASN A 81 10.24 6.88 -22.89
N HIS A 82 10.27 5.80 -22.10
CA HIS A 82 11.35 5.51 -21.17
C HIS A 82 11.97 4.14 -21.42
N ARG A 83 13.27 4.01 -21.13
CA ARG A 83 14.00 2.75 -21.27
C ARG A 83 13.50 1.66 -20.34
N TYR A 84 13.10 1.99 -19.12
CA TYR A 84 12.73 1.00 -18.11
C TYR A 84 11.38 1.28 -17.47
N THR A 85 10.67 0.18 -17.20
CA THR A 85 9.56 0.11 -16.24
C THR A 85 10.12 -0.33 -14.89
N PHE A 86 9.78 0.38 -13.83
CA PHE A 86 10.10 0.00 -12.46
C PHE A 86 8.84 -0.43 -11.73
N GLU A 87 8.96 -1.56 -11.02
CA GLU A 87 7.92 -2.14 -10.19
C GLU A 87 8.43 -2.13 -8.75
N ALA A 88 7.80 -1.36 -7.86
CA ALA A 88 8.09 -1.43 -6.43
C ALA A 88 6.98 -2.18 -5.68
N ILE A 89 7.37 -2.81 -4.58
CA ILE A 89 6.47 -3.35 -3.57
C ILE A 89 6.82 -2.72 -2.24
N LEU A 90 5.82 -2.15 -1.58
CA LEU A 90 5.87 -1.60 -0.23
C LEU A 90 5.03 -2.53 0.65
N SER A 91 5.53 -3.00 1.78
CA SER A 91 4.77 -3.89 2.68
C SER A 91 5.02 -3.53 4.13
N VAL A 92 3.96 -3.58 4.93
CA VAL A 92 4.00 -3.39 6.37
C VAL A 92 3.69 -4.71 7.08
N PRO A 93 4.38 -5.05 8.17
CA PRO A 93 4.27 -6.36 8.81
C PRO A 93 2.96 -6.59 9.57
N GLN A 94 2.40 -5.57 10.20
CA GLN A 94 1.30 -5.72 11.18
C GLN A 94 0.14 -4.76 10.91
N GLY A 95 0.46 -3.61 10.35
CA GLY A 95 -0.48 -2.60 9.94
C GLY A 95 -1.37 -3.04 8.78
N GLN A 96 -2.47 -2.33 8.67
CA GLN A 96 -3.45 -2.43 7.62
C GLN A 96 -3.58 -1.08 6.92
N LEU A 97 -2.43 -0.53 6.49
CA LEU A 97 -2.37 0.81 5.91
C LEU A 97 -3.34 0.95 4.73
N THR A 98 -3.99 2.11 4.64
CA THR A 98 -4.87 2.45 3.53
C THR A 98 -4.08 2.83 2.28
N PRO A 99 -4.69 2.82 1.08
CA PRO A 99 -4.04 3.29 -0.14
C PRO A 99 -3.43 4.70 0.02
N GLU A 100 -4.15 5.62 0.67
CA GLU A 100 -3.72 7.01 0.89
C GLU A 100 -2.49 7.09 1.79
N GLN A 101 -2.39 6.21 2.79
CA GLN A 101 -1.23 6.15 3.67
C GLN A 101 0.01 5.65 2.93
N PHE A 102 -0.13 4.66 2.04
CA PHE A 102 0.96 4.28 1.14
C PHE A 102 1.33 5.42 0.17
N GLY A 103 0.33 6.13 -0.37
CA GLY A 103 0.55 7.31 -1.22
C GLY A 103 1.32 8.42 -0.50
N ARG A 104 0.97 8.72 0.75
CA ARG A 104 1.70 9.67 1.60
C ARG A 104 3.14 9.25 1.84
N ALA A 105 3.38 7.96 2.09
CA ALA A 105 4.74 7.45 2.23
C ALA A 105 5.56 7.62 0.94
N MET A 106 4.93 7.50 -0.21
CA MET A 106 5.58 7.72 -1.51
C MET A 106 5.88 9.19 -1.80
N GLN A 107 5.11 10.12 -1.23
CA GLN A 107 5.34 11.56 -1.38
C GLN A 107 6.57 12.06 -0.60
N THR A 108 7.06 11.34 0.41
CA THR A 108 8.25 11.77 1.18
C THR A 108 9.55 11.70 0.39
N GLY A 109 9.53 11.08 -0.80
CA GLY A 109 10.66 11.04 -1.71
C GLY A 109 10.26 11.44 -3.14
N SER A 110 10.48 12.71 -3.48
CA SER A 110 10.18 13.29 -4.81
C SER A 110 11.02 12.71 -5.95
N GLU A 111 12.08 11.96 -5.63
CA GLU A 111 13.08 11.47 -6.58
C GLU A 111 12.55 10.60 -7.71
N ILE A 112 11.45 9.89 -7.48
CA ILE A 112 10.88 8.93 -8.44
C ILE A 112 9.85 9.56 -9.40
N GLY A 113 9.51 10.84 -9.23
CA GLY A 113 8.63 11.59 -10.15
C GLY A 113 7.18 11.07 -10.15
N ASP A 114 6.62 10.88 -11.35
CA ASP A 114 5.25 10.41 -11.53
C ASP A 114 5.13 8.89 -11.33
N TRP A 115 4.12 8.45 -10.58
CA TRP A 115 3.91 7.06 -10.24
C TRP A 115 2.42 6.70 -10.14
N ARG A 116 2.10 5.40 -10.26
CA ARG A 116 0.77 4.87 -9.95
C ARG A 116 0.89 3.77 -8.92
N LEU A 117 0.06 3.85 -7.89
CA LEU A 117 0.07 2.93 -6.76
C LEU A 117 -1.26 2.21 -6.66
N MET A 118 -1.23 0.92 -6.33
CA MET A 118 -2.40 0.17 -5.90
C MET A 118 -2.07 -0.59 -4.63
N ALA A 119 -2.87 -0.38 -3.59
CA ALA A 119 -2.73 -1.08 -2.32
C ALA A 119 -3.68 -2.28 -2.23
N HIS A 120 -3.20 -3.34 -1.60
CA HIS A 120 -3.88 -4.59 -1.34
C HIS A 120 -3.94 -4.85 0.16
N ARG A 121 -5.13 -5.15 0.65
CA ARG A 121 -5.40 -5.51 2.06
C ARG A 121 -6.07 -6.88 2.21
N ASP A 122 -6.21 -7.59 1.11
CA ASP A 122 -6.78 -8.93 0.97
C ASP A 122 -5.74 -10.06 1.16
N THR A 123 -4.57 -9.75 1.71
CA THR A 123 -3.50 -10.72 2.00
C THR A 123 -3.02 -10.57 3.45
N LYS A 124 -2.15 -11.49 3.91
CA LYS A 124 -1.64 -11.50 5.28
C LYS A 124 -1.03 -10.16 5.72
N HIS A 125 -0.34 -9.48 4.81
CA HIS A 125 0.33 -8.21 5.06
C HIS A 125 -0.21 -7.18 4.07
N ALA A 126 -0.65 -6.02 4.58
CA ALA A 126 -1.03 -4.92 3.71
C ALA A 126 0.21 -4.47 2.92
N HIS A 127 0.04 -4.37 1.60
CA HIS A 127 1.12 -3.99 0.71
C HIS A 127 0.60 -3.14 -0.43
N ALA A 128 1.48 -2.38 -1.05
CA ALA A 128 1.20 -1.60 -2.24
C ALA A 128 2.19 -1.92 -3.34
N HIS A 129 1.67 -2.04 -4.56
CA HIS A 129 2.46 -2.07 -5.76
C HIS A 129 2.57 -0.67 -6.34
N VAL A 130 3.76 -0.30 -6.79
CA VAL A 130 4.02 0.98 -7.44
C VAL A 130 4.60 0.75 -8.83
N LEU A 131 4.05 1.43 -9.82
CA LEU A 131 4.56 1.50 -11.18
C LEU A 131 5.14 2.90 -11.43
N PHE A 132 6.35 2.97 -11.97
CA PHE A 132 6.98 4.22 -12.43
C PHE A 132 8.00 3.96 -13.55
N PHE A 133 8.48 5.03 -14.20
CA PHE A 133 9.28 4.93 -15.42
C PHE A 133 10.50 5.84 -15.38
N ARG A 134 11.65 5.34 -15.84
CA ARG A 134 12.89 6.12 -15.98
C ARG A 134 13.79 5.53 -17.07
N ASP A 135 14.73 6.34 -17.55
CA ASP A 135 15.76 5.87 -18.47
C ASP A 135 16.98 5.24 -17.79
N LYS A 136 17.14 5.50 -16.48
CA LYS A 136 18.26 5.03 -15.67
C LYS A 136 17.78 4.71 -14.25
N ARG A 137 18.48 3.80 -13.57
CA ARG A 137 18.33 3.60 -12.13
C ARG A 137 18.68 4.89 -11.39
N LEU A 138 18.07 5.09 -10.22
CA LEU A 138 18.62 6.04 -9.25
C LEU A 138 20.05 5.60 -8.91
N ASP A 139 20.95 6.56 -8.73
CA ASP A 139 22.24 6.25 -8.14
C ASP A 139 22.05 5.70 -6.73
N LYS A 140 23.08 5.00 -6.23
CA LYS A 140 22.99 4.27 -4.97
C LYS A 140 22.60 5.17 -3.79
N GLN A 141 23.16 6.38 -3.72
CA GLN A 141 22.92 7.27 -2.59
C GLN A 141 21.48 7.79 -2.62
N THR A 142 21.03 8.27 -3.77
CA THR A 142 19.65 8.75 -3.96
C THR A 142 18.64 7.64 -3.70
N PHE A 143 18.90 6.42 -4.19
CA PHE A 143 18.05 5.27 -3.92
C PHE A 143 17.95 4.94 -2.43
N LEU A 144 19.08 4.91 -1.71
CA LEU A 144 19.10 4.60 -0.27
C LEU A 144 18.43 5.69 0.55
N SER A 145 18.64 6.97 0.21
CA SER A 145 17.97 8.10 0.85
C SER A 145 16.45 8.02 0.65
N TRP A 146 16.00 7.83 -0.60
CA TRP A 146 14.59 7.62 -0.92
C TRP A 146 14.00 6.44 -0.15
N GLN A 147 14.66 5.28 -0.19
CA GLN A 147 14.16 4.07 0.46
C GLN A 147 14.07 4.25 1.98
N THR A 148 15.05 4.93 2.59
CA THR A 148 15.05 5.23 4.02
C THR A 148 13.89 6.15 4.40
N ALA A 149 13.66 7.22 3.64
CA ALA A 149 12.58 8.16 3.89
C ALA A 149 11.20 7.50 3.78
N VAL A 150 10.96 6.73 2.72
CA VAL A 150 9.69 6.01 2.52
C VAL A 150 9.50 4.96 3.63
N ARG A 151 10.54 4.21 4.00
CA ARG A 151 10.47 3.19 5.05
C ARG A 151 10.16 3.80 6.42
N ALA A 152 10.80 4.92 6.75
CA ALA A 152 10.54 5.64 8.00
C ALA A 152 9.09 6.13 8.08
N GLU A 153 8.55 6.67 6.98
CA GLU A 153 7.17 7.14 6.94
C GLU A 153 6.17 5.98 7.03
N LEU A 154 6.42 4.86 6.35
CA LEU A 154 5.60 3.65 6.48
C LEU A 154 5.55 3.15 7.93
N ALA A 155 6.71 3.10 8.60
CA ALA A 155 6.79 2.65 9.99
C ALA A 155 6.03 3.61 10.93
N ARG A 156 6.16 4.92 10.71
CA ARG A 156 5.43 5.93 11.47
C ARG A 156 3.92 5.80 11.30
N LEU A 157 3.44 5.64 10.07
CA LEU A 157 2.02 5.47 9.75
C LEU A 157 1.46 4.16 10.33
N GLU A 158 2.21 3.07 10.26
CA GLU A 158 1.83 1.79 10.85
C GLU A 158 1.68 1.90 12.38
N GLN A 159 2.66 2.50 13.05
CA GLN A 159 2.59 2.72 14.50
C GLN A 159 1.38 3.58 14.90
N GLN A 160 1.09 4.64 14.13
CA GLN A 160 -0.09 5.48 14.38
C GLN A 160 -1.38 4.68 14.24
N GLN A 161 -1.49 3.83 13.23
CA GLN A 161 -2.67 3.02 13.02
C GLN A 161 -2.84 1.96 14.12
N ILE A 162 -1.75 1.28 14.52
CA ILE A 162 -1.78 0.30 15.60
C ILE A 162 -2.29 0.95 16.90
N LYS A 163 -1.75 2.12 17.26
CA LYS A 163 -2.19 2.88 18.43
C LYS A 163 -3.66 3.29 18.33
N ALA A 164 -4.09 3.82 17.19
CA ALA A 164 -5.48 4.21 16.97
C ALA A 164 -6.44 3.02 17.06
N ARG A 165 -6.03 1.83 16.59
CA ARG A 165 -6.83 0.61 16.71
C ARG A 165 -6.94 0.14 18.15
N ALA A 166 -5.85 0.14 18.90
CA ALA A 166 -5.85 -0.24 20.32
C ALA A 166 -6.78 0.67 21.14
N ALA A 167 -6.68 1.99 20.94
CA ALA A 167 -7.56 2.96 21.61
C ALA A 167 -9.05 2.75 21.28
N ARG A 168 -9.38 2.45 20.02
CA ARG A 168 -10.78 2.14 19.63
C ARG A 168 -11.29 0.86 20.26
N GLN A 169 -10.45 -0.15 20.45
CA GLN A 169 -10.82 -1.41 21.09
C GLN A 169 -11.07 -1.22 22.59
N GLU A 170 -10.23 -0.45 23.26
CA GLU A 170 -10.39 -0.12 24.68
C GLU A 170 -11.70 0.64 24.92
N MET A 171 -11.98 1.69 24.14
CA MET A 171 -13.25 2.43 24.22
C MET A 171 -14.49 1.56 23.94
N ALA A 172 -14.39 0.59 23.02
CA ALA A 172 -15.50 -0.31 22.72
C ALA A 172 -15.78 -1.30 23.87
N LEU A 173 -14.74 -1.80 24.54
CA LEU A 173 -14.87 -2.66 25.71
C LEU A 173 -15.50 -1.91 26.89
N ASP A 174 -15.11 -0.65 27.09
CA ASP A 174 -15.69 0.21 28.14
C ASP A 174 -17.17 0.50 27.88
N ALA A 175 -17.54 0.79 26.62
CA ALA A 175 -18.93 1.01 26.22
C ALA A 175 -19.80 -0.24 26.39
N ASP A 176 -19.29 -1.42 26.03
CA ASP A 176 -19.97 -2.70 26.23
C ASP A 176 -20.12 -3.03 27.72
N GLY A 177 -19.10 -2.74 28.53
CA GLY A 177 -19.15 -2.88 29.99
C GLY A 177 -20.23 -2.00 30.61
N ALA A 178 -20.27 -0.71 30.23
CA ALA A 178 -21.29 0.24 30.69
C ALA A 178 -22.71 -0.19 30.27
N THR A 179 -22.87 -0.73 29.05
CA THR A 179 -24.15 -1.22 28.53
C THR A 179 -24.63 -2.48 29.25
N ARG A 180 -23.72 -3.39 29.63
CA ARG A 180 -24.08 -4.58 30.44
C ARG A 180 -24.48 -4.21 31.87
N LEU A 181 -23.77 -3.26 32.48
CA LEU A 181 -24.07 -2.76 33.83
C LEU A 181 -25.42 -2.04 33.90
N SER A 182 -25.77 -1.23 32.89
CA SER A 182 -27.08 -0.56 32.84
C SER A 182 -28.23 -1.56 32.66
N ARG A 183 -28.04 -2.60 31.85
CA ARG A 183 -29.03 -3.66 31.61
C ARG A 183 -29.22 -4.58 32.82
N ALA A 184 -28.18 -4.82 33.61
CA ALA A 184 -28.26 -5.56 34.87
C ALA A 184 -29.06 -4.78 35.94
N LYS A 185 -28.76 -3.50 36.14
CA LYS A 185 -29.50 -2.63 37.06
C LYS A 185 -30.98 -2.50 36.69
N SER A 186 -31.27 -2.41 35.38
CA SER A 186 -32.66 -2.35 34.89
C SER A 186 -33.44 -3.65 35.15
N ARG A 187 -32.75 -4.80 35.14
CA ARG A 187 -33.35 -6.11 35.44
C ARG A 187 -33.62 -6.31 36.93
N GLU A 188 -32.71 -5.90 37.80
CA GLU A 188 -32.91 -5.92 39.26
C GLU A 188 -34.07 -5.01 39.68
N ALA A 189 -34.18 -3.82 39.08
CA ALA A 189 -35.29 -2.90 39.34
C ALA A 189 -36.66 -3.46 38.89
N SER A 190 -36.70 -4.37 37.92
CA SER A 190 -37.94 -5.00 37.42
C SER A 190 -38.37 -6.27 38.16
N LEU A 191 -37.53 -6.81 39.05
CA LEU A 191 -37.78 -8.07 39.79
C LEU A 191 -38.05 -7.85 41.29
N GLY A 192 -38.01 -6.60 41.78
CA GLY A 192 -38.39 -6.25 43.15
C GLY A 192 -39.89 -5.97 43.26
N TRP A 193 -40.70 -7.02 43.43
CA TRP A 193 -42.07 -6.98 43.97
C TRP A 193 -42.22 -8.12 44.98
#